data_AF-A0AA86LWY3-F1
#
_entry.id   AF-A0AA86LWY3-F1
#
_cell.length_a   1.000
_cell.length_b   1.000
_cell.length_c   1.000
_cell.angle_alpha   90.00
_cell.angle_beta   90.00
_cell.angle_gamma   90.00
#
_symmetry.space_group_name_H-M   'P 1'
#
loop_
_entity.id
_entity.type
_entity.pdbx_description
1 polymer ?
#
loop_
_entity_poly.entity_id
_entity_poly.type
_entity_poly.pdbx_seq_one_letter_code
_entity_poly.pdbx_strand_id
1 'polypeptide(L)'
;MRVLKYAILGLLNQEELSGYDITRLFKEEVGNFWSAKHSQIYPELKRLTEEGFIRYETVIQGKKLEKKMYSITEEGRVELSKWLTTIDPIPETTKDEFMLKAYFASSMSIEELKQQIDNQLSSRKVKLTFLKKRMDDLLEEVNHHITVSSPQFGHYLVLSRAQDRETSYINWLERTLNLIEKEQ
;
A
#
# COMPACT_ATOMS: atom_id res chain seq x y z
N MET A 1 9.51 14.75 -0.61
CA MET A 1 9.90 13.57 -1.41
C MET A 1 8.74 13.15 -2.31
N ARG A 2 8.96 12.92 -3.62
CA ARG A 2 7.93 12.42 -4.54
C ARG A 2 7.87 10.89 -4.45
N VAL A 3 7.21 10.35 -3.44
CA VAL A 3 7.22 8.88 -3.22
C VAL A 3 6.53 8.11 -4.37
N LEU A 4 5.55 8.73 -5.04
CA LEU A 4 4.90 8.15 -6.23
C LEU A 4 5.88 7.88 -7.38
N LYS A 5 6.95 8.68 -7.52
CA LYS A 5 8.04 8.43 -8.48
C LYS A 5 8.59 7.02 -8.31
N TYR A 6 8.98 6.67 -7.08
CA TYR A 6 9.64 5.40 -6.81
C TYR A 6 8.70 4.20 -6.92
N ALA A 7 7.41 4.39 -6.61
CA ALA A 7 6.41 3.36 -6.87
C ALA A 7 6.26 3.09 -8.38
N ILE A 8 6.22 4.13 -9.22
CA ILE A 8 6.15 3.97 -10.68
C ILE A 8 7.45 3.36 -11.24
N LEU A 9 8.62 3.84 -10.81
CA LEU A 9 9.91 3.29 -11.24
C LEU A 9 10.05 1.82 -10.83
N GLY A 10 9.62 1.45 -9.62
CA GLY A 10 9.63 0.06 -9.16
C GLY A 10 8.82 -0.87 -10.04
N LEU A 11 7.59 -0.47 -10.40
CA LEU A 11 6.72 -1.23 -11.32
C LEU A 11 7.36 -1.37 -12.71
N LEU A 12 7.84 -0.26 -13.28
CA LEU A 12 8.46 -0.24 -14.61
C LEU A 12 9.83 -0.93 -14.67
N ASN A 13 10.45 -1.18 -13.53
CA ASN A 13 11.68 -1.96 -13.45
C ASN A 13 11.43 -3.47 -13.56
N GLN A 14 10.21 -3.93 -13.26
CA GLN A 14 9.80 -5.33 -13.40
C GLN A 14 9.36 -5.64 -14.82
N GLU A 15 8.53 -4.79 -15.41
CA GLU A 15 8.00 -4.98 -16.77
C GLU A 15 7.54 -3.67 -17.41
N GLU A 16 7.36 -3.69 -18.73
CA GLU A 16 6.81 -2.55 -19.48
C GLU A 16 5.29 -2.48 -19.29
N LEU A 17 4.79 -1.33 -18.85
CA LEU A 17 3.39 -1.16 -18.48
C LEU A 17 2.79 0.06 -19.15
N SER A 18 1.50 -0.01 -19.47
CA SER A 18 0.77 1.21 -19.81
C SER A 18 0.35 1.98 -18.57
N GLY A 19 -0.02 3.26 -18.75
CA GLY A 19 -0.61 4.05 -17.67
C GLY A 19 -1.90 3.44 -17.08
N TYR A 20 -2.64 2.67 -17.88
CA TYR A 20 -3.80 1.93 -17.40
C TYR A 20 -3.38 0.76 -16.50
N ASP A 21 -2.39 -0.02 -16.92
CA ASP A 21 -1.91 -1.18 -16.16
C ASP A 21 -1.31 -0.72 -14.83
N ILE A 22 -0.51 0.35 -14.83
CA ILE A 22 0.02 0.99 -13.62
C ILE A 22 -1.13 1.39 -12.68
N THR A 23 -2.18 2.04 -13.21
CA THR A 23 -3.35 2.42 -12.41
C THR A 23 -4.06 1.21 -11.82
N ARG A 24 -4.17 0.11 -12.58
CA ARG A 24 -4.76 -1.14 -12.11
C ARG A 24 -3.94 -1.75 -10.98
N LEU A 25 -2.62 -1.84 -11.13
CA LEU A 25 -1.71 -2.32 -10.09
C LEU A 25 -1.77 -1.48 -8.81
N PHE A 26 -1.97 -0.16 -8.91
CA PHE A 26 -2.22 0.69 -7.73
C PHE A 26 -3.55 0.43 -7.02
N LYS A 27 -4.56 -0.08 -7.73
CA LYS A 27 -5.86 -0.44 -7.12
C LYS A 27 -5.84 -1.84 -6.52
N GLU A 28 -5.11 -2.74 -7.17
CA GLU A 28 -5.08 -4.16 -6.83
C GLU A 28 -3.91 -4.43 -5.90
N GLU A 29 -2.68 -4.51 -6.39
CA GLU A 29 -1.50 -4.98 -5.63
C GLU A 29 -0.92 -3.94 -4.68
N VAL A 30 -0.55 -2.77 -5.21
CA VAL A 30 0.17 -1.73 -4.46
C VAL A 30 -0.76 -1.01 -3.47
N GLY A 31 -2.06 -0.98 -3.76
CA GLY A 31 -3.09 -0.27 -2.98
C GLY A 31 -3.21 -0.67 -1.50
N ASN A 32 -2.72 -1.85 -1.12
CA ASN A 32 -2.71 -2.30 0.27
C ASN A 32 -1.73 -1.52 1.17
N PHE A 33 -0.66 -0.98 0.59
CA PHE A 33 0.41 -0.29 1.33
C PHE A 33 0.74 1.09 0.76
N TRP A 34 0.39 1.36 -0.49
CA TRP A 34 0.55 2.67 -1.11
C TRP A 34 -0.57 2.93 -2.13
N SER A 35 -1.29 4.05 -1.98
CA SER A 35 -2.37 4.41 -2.91
C SER A 35 -2.02 5.66 -3.70
N ALA A 36 -2.43 5.69 -4.96
CA ALA A 36 -2.31 6.84 -5.83
C ALA A 36 -3.58 6.98 -6.67
N LYS A 37 -4.11 8.19 -6.75
CA LYS A 37 -5.25 8.48 -7.62
C LYS A 37 -4.79 8.53 -9.08
N HIS A 38 -5.71 8.23 -10.00
CA HIS A 38 -5.47 8.38 -11.45
C HIS A 38 -4.95 9.79 -11.81
N SER A 39 -5.53 10.82 -11.17
CA SER A 39 -5.12 12.22 -11.31
C SER A 39 -3.69 12.53 -10.81
N GLN A 40 -3.05 11.62 -10.08
CA GLN A 40 -1.65 11.75 -9.65
C GLN A 40 -0.72 10.94 -10.55
N ILE A 41 -1.15 9.76 -11.02
CA ILE A 41 -0.32 8.83 -11.81
C ILE A 41 0.05 9.43 -13.17
N TYR A 42 -0.90 9.94 -13.95
CA TYR A 42 -0.62 10.42 -15.31
C TYR A 42 0.27 11.68 -15.34
N PRO A 43 0.05 12.70 -14.48
CA PRO A 43 0.99 13.81 -14.37
C PRO A 43 2.39 13.36 -13.95
N GLU A 44 2.49 12.37 -13.08
CA GLU A 44 3.78 11.84 -12.64
C GLU A 44 4.49 11.09 -13.77
N LEU A 45 3.79 10.26 -14.55
CA LEU A 45 4.33 9.61 -15.74
C LEU A 45 4.90 10.63 -16.74
N LYS A 46 4.16 11.72 -16.98
CA LYS A 46 4.63 12.81 -17.85
C LYS A 46 5.94 13.40 -17.32
N ARG A 47 6.00 13.75 -16.02
CA ARG A 47 7.22 14.30 -15.40
C ARG A 47 8.40 13.34 -15.45
N LEU A 48 8.19 12.06 -15.16
CA LEU A 48 9.26 11.06 -15.22
C LEU A 48 9.80 10.88 -16.63
N THR A 49 8.96 11.06 -17.64
CA THR A 49 9.38 11.05 -19.04
C THR A 49 10.21 12.29 -19.37
N GLU A 50 9.77 13.48 -18.93
CA GLU A 50 10.50 14.74 -19.09
C GLU A 50 11.85 14.73 -18.35
N GLU A 51 11.93 14.04 -17.21
CA GLU A 51 13.15 13.84 -16.42
C GLU A 51 14.08 12.77 -16.99
N GLY A 52 13.66 12.04 -18.02
CA GLY A 52 14.44 10.98 -18.66
C GLY A 52 14.56 9.69 -17.84
N PHE A 53 13.79 9.52 -16.75
CA PHE A 53 13.78 8.30 -15.95
C PHE A 53 12.95 7.16 -16.56
N ILE A 54 11.99 7.51 -17.42
CA ILE A 54 11.19 6.56 -18.19
C ILE A 54 11.09 7.05 -19.62
N ARG A 55 10.81 6.13 -20.53
CA ARG A 55 10.43 6.41 -21.91
C ARG A 55 9.10 5.74 -22.21
N TYR A 56 8.47 6.12 -23.32
CA TYR A 56 7.32 5.38 -23.81
C TYR A 56 7.36 5.19 -25.31
N GLU A 57 6.73 4.12 -25.77
CA GLU A 57 6.43 3.87 -27.17
C GLU A 57 4.91 3.84 -27.36
N THR A 58 4.45 4.34 -28.52
CA THR A 58 3.04 4.28 -28.88
C THR A 58 2.78 2.99 -29.64
N VAL A 59 2.03 2.08 -29.04
CA VAL A 59 1.65 0.79 -29.63
C VAL A 59 0.19 0.86 -30.07
N ILE A 60 -0.10 0.44 -31.30
CA ILE A 60 -1.48 0.34 -31.81
C ILE A 60 -2.06 -1.00 -31.38
N GLN A 61 -3.10 -0.97 -30.54
CA GLN A 61 -3.86 -2.15 -30.14
C GLN A 61 -5.13 -2.25 -31.00
N GLY A 62 -5.24 -3.33 -31.76
CA GLY A 62 -6.37 -3.55 -32.68
C GLY A 62 -6.32 -2.60 -33.89
N LYS A 63 -7.47 -1.99 -34.24
CA LYS A 63 -7.59 -1.16 -35.47
C LYS A 63 -7.35 0.34 -35.27
N LYS A 64 -7.44 0.87 -34.04
CA LYS A 64 -7.42 2.34 -33.79
C LYS A 64 -6.94 2.80 -32.40
N LEU A 65 -6.75 1.92 -31.42
CA LEU A 65 -6.46 2.37 -30.06
C LEU A 65 -4.94 2.49 -29.87
N GLU A 66 -4.45 3.71 -29.71
CA GLU A 66 -3.05 3.97 -29.35
C GLU A 66 -2.87 3.85 -27.83
N LYS A 67 -1.95 2.98 -27.41
CA LYS A 67 -1.56 2.77 -26.01
C LYS A 67 -0.12 3.21 -25.84
N LYS A 68 0.15 4.07 -24.86
CA LYS A 68 1.52 4.38 -24.43
C LYS A 68 2.02 3.26 -23.52
N MET A 69 3.03 2.53 -23.98
CA MET A 69 3.76 1.55 -23.18
C MET A 69 4.99 2.22 -22.61
N TYR A 70 5.09 2.29 -21.29
CA TYR A 70 6.21 2.92 -20.59
C TYR A 70 7.25 1.86 -20.23
N SER A 71 8.53 2.24 -20.30
CA SER A 71 9.66 1.44 -19.84
C SER A 71 10.66 2.31 -19.08
N ILE A 72 11.32 1.73 -18.09
CA ILE A 72 12.36 2.42 -17.32
C ILE A 72 13.63 2.59 -18.14
N THR A 73 14.29 3.75 -18.02
CA THR A 73 15.61 4.01 -18.62
C THR A 73 16.75 3.56 -17.69
N GLU A 74 18.00 3.61 -18.16
CA GLU A 74 19.15 3.32 -17.30
C GLU A 74 19.26 4.34 -16.16
N GLU A 75 19.03 5.62 -16.46
CA GLU A 75 18.98 6.69 -15.48
C GLU A 75 17.87 6.44 -14.44
N GLY A 76 16.71 5.94 -14.87
CA GLY A 76 15.63 5.53 -13.98
C GLY A 76 16.01 4.38 -13.04
N ARG A 77 16.75 3.38 -13.53
CA ARG A 77 17.24 2.25 -12.72
C ARG A 77 18.25 2.71 -11.68
N VAL A 78 19.18 3.58 -12.06
CA VAL A 78 20.16 4.18 -11.13
C VAL A 78 19.45 4.97 -10.03
N GLU A 79 18.47 5.79 -10.39
CA GLU A 79 17.69 6.59 -9.43
C GLU A 79 16.86 5.71 -8.49
N LEU A 80 16.25 4.64 -8.98
CA LEU A 80 15.53 3.66 -8.16
C LEU A 80 16.48 2.95 -7.19
N SER A 81 17.64 2.48 -7.68
CA SER A 81 18.64 1.79 -6.87
C SER A 81 19.18 2.69 -5.76
N LYS A 82 19.46 3.96 -6.08
CA LYS A 82 19.88 4.97 -5.10
C LYS A 82 18.83 5.14 -4.00
N TRP A 83 17.55 5.24 -4.36
CA TRP A 83 16.48 5.36 -3.37
C TRP A 83 16.35 4.12 -2.49
N LEU A 84 16.39 2.92 -3.08
CA LEU A 84 16.30 1.65 -2.33
C LEU A 84 17.46 1.42 -1.34
N THR A 85 18.63 2.00 -1.62
CA THR A 85 19.85 1.85 -0.79
C THR A 85 20.06 3.00 0.18
N THR A 86 19.23 4.04 0.11
CA THR A 86 19.30 5.17 1.05
C THR A 86 18.76 4.74 2.41
N ILE A 87 19.53 5.00 3.47
CA ILE A 87 19.09 4.77 4.85
C ILE A 87 18.39 6.04 5.33
N ASP A 88 17.07 5.99 5.37
CA ASP A 88 16.25 7.08 5.90
C ASP A 88 16.07 6.95 7.42
N PRO A 89 15.96 8.05 8.17
CA PRO A 89 15.53 8.01 9.56
C PRO A 89 14.09 7.47 9.66
N ILE A 90 13.75 6.90 10.81
CA ILE A 90 12.38 6.47 11.10
C ILE A 90 11.45 7.69 10.93
N PRO A 91 10.35 7.57 10.17
CA PRO A 91 9.42 8.68 9.99
C PRO A 91 8.75 9.07 11.31
N GLU A 92 8.26 10.31 11.38
CA GLU A 92 7.39 10.74 12.47
C GLU A 92 6.17 9.82 12.61
N THR A 93 5.62 9.77 13.82
CA THR A 93 4.42 8.99 14.12
C THR A 93 3.27 9.34 13.18
N THR A 94 2.69 8.32 12.54
CA THR A 94 1.55 8.49 11.64
C THR A 94 0.37 9.13 12.36
N LYS A 95 -0.26 10.12 11.73
CA LYS A 95 -1.49 10.74 12.21
C LYS A 95 -2.64 9.74 12.13
N ASP A 96 -3.06 9.21 13.29
CA ASP A 96 -4.24 8.36 13.44
C ASP A 96 -5.33 9.14 14.18
N GLU A 97 -6.39 9.51 13.46
CA GLU A 97 -7.53 10.26 14.00
C GLU A 97 -8.23 9.50 15.12
N PHE A 98 -8.33 8.17 15.03
CA PHE A 98 -8.96 7.36 16.06
C PHE A 98 -8.15 7.39 17.36
N MET A 99 -6.83 7.34 17.26
CA MET A 99 -5.96 7.48 18.43
C MET A 99 -6.08 8.86 19.08
N LEU A 100 -6.29 9.92 18.27
CA LEU A 100 -6.56 11.25 18.81
C LEU A 100 -7.92 11.32 19.52
N LYS A 101 -8.96 10.65 19.00
CA LYS A 101 -10.24 10.51 19.70
C LYS A 101 -10.09 9.73 21.01
N ALA A 102 -9.33 8.64 20.99
CA ALA A 102 -9.05 7.85 22.19
C ALA A 102 -8.31 8.67 23.27
N TYR A 103 -7.40 9.57 22.87
CA TYR A 103 -6.74 10.48 23.80
C TYR A 103 -7.72 11.42 24.52
N PHE A 104 -8.79 11.85 23.84
CA PHE A 104 -9.84 12.71 24.40
C PHE A 104 -11.07 11.94 24.89
N ALA A 105 -10.93 10.63 25.16
CA ALA A 105 -12.04 9.78 25.58
C ALA A 105 -12.68 10.22 26.91
N SER A 106 -11.97 10.98 27.76
CA SER A 106 -12.52 11.56 29.00
C SER A 106 -13.69 12.52 28.77
N SER A 107 -13.85 13.01 27.53
CA SER A 107 -14.94 13.91 27.14
C SER A 107 -16.15 13.16 26.56
N MET A 108 -16.14 11.82 26.56
CA MET A 108 -17.21 10.96 26.06
C MET A 108 -17.90 10.23 27.21
N SER A 109 -19.16 9.84 27.03
CA SER A 109 -19.77 8.83 27.91
C SER A 109 -19.13 7.45 27.67
N ILE A 110 -19.29 6.54 28.64
CA ILE A 110 -18.80 5.15 28.50
C ILE A 110 -19.46 4.46 27.30
N GLU A 111 -20.75 4.71 27.07
CA GLU A 111 -21.52 4.16 25.96
C GLU A 111 -21.01 4.69 24.61
N GLU A 112 -20.72 5.99 24.51
CA GLU A 112 -20.14 6.61 23.31
C GLU A 112 -18.76 6.02 23.01
N LEU A 113 -17.90 5.92 24.02
CA LEU A 113 -16.58 5.32 23.88
C LEU A 113 -16.67 3.86 23.42
N LYS A 114 -17.54 3.05 24.05
CA LYS A 114 -17.78 1.66 23.66
C LYS A 114 -18.21 1.57 22.20
N GLN A 115 -19.17 2.39 21.78
CA GLN A 115 -19.65 2.43 20.40
C GLN A 115 -18.53 2.80 19.41
N GLN A 116 -17.67 3.77 19.74
CA GLN A 116 -16.51 4.12 18.89
C GLN A 116 -15.55 2.94 18.74
N ILE A 117 -15.24 2.25 19.83
CA ILE A 117 -14.30 1.12 19.79
C ILE A 117 -14.91 -0.08 19.05
N ASP A 118 -16.19 -0.39 19.25
CA ASP A 118 -16.91 -1.47 18.55
C ASP A 118 -16.94 -1.25 17.03
N ASN A 119 -17.22 -0.03 16.60
CA ASN A 119 -17.21 0.34 15.18
C ASN A 119 -15.81 0.19 14.57
N GLN A 120 -14.77 0.60 15.31
CA GLN A 120 -13.40 0.48 14.87
C GLN A 120 -12.95 -0.98 14.80
N LEU A 121 -13.32 -1.78 15.79
CA LEU A 121 -13.03 -3.21 15.89
C LEU A 121 -13.66 -3.97 14.71
N SER A 122 -14.93 -3.72 14.44
CA SER A 122 -15.67 -4.32 13.33
C SER A 122 -15.02 -4.01 11.99
N SER A 123 -14.72 -2.73 11.74
CA SER A 123 -14.08 -2.28 10.50
C SER A 123 -12.69 -2.88 10.30
N ARG A 124 -11.89 -2.96 11.37
CA ARG A 124 -10.56 -3.56 11.31
C ARG A 124 -10.59 -5.08 11.14
N LYS A 125 -11.55 -5.78 11.73
CA LYS A 125 -11.75 -7.23 11.51
C LYS A 125 -12.06 -7.52 10.04
N VAL A 126 -12.94 -6.75 9.41
CA VAL A 126 -13.21 -6.86 7.96
C VAL A 126 -11.94 -6.66 7.13
N LYS A 127 -11.14 -5.62 7.47
CA LYS A 127 -9.87 -5.35 6.79
C LYS A 127 -8.85 -6.48 6.98
N LEU A 128 -8.73 -7.03 8.19
CA LEU A 128 -7.83 -8.16 8.46
C LEU A 128 -8.25 -9.39 7.65
N THR A 129 -9.54 -9.70 7.56
CA THR A 129 -10.05 -10.81 6.73
C THR A 129 -9.68 -10.61 5.26
N PHE A 130 -9.83 -9.40 4.73
CA PHE A 130 -9.40 -9.08 3.36
C PHE A 130 -7.89 -9.29 3.18
N LEU A 131 -7.06 -8.82 4.11
CA LEU A 131 -5.60 -9.01 4.05
C LEU A 131 -5.18 -10.47 4.19
N LYS A 132 -5.90 -11.27 4.97
CA LYS A 132 -5.69 -12.73 5.08
C LYS A 132 -5.95 -13.42 3.75
N LYS A 133 -7.12 -13.19 3.16
CA LYS A 133 -7.45 -13.73 1.83
C LYS A 133 -6.38 -13.42 0.79
N ARG A 134 -5.88 -12.18 0.76
CA ARG A 134 -4.83 -11.79 -0.19
C ARG A 134 -3.49 -12.46 0.05
N MET A 135 -3.15 -12.74 1.31
CA MET A 135 -1.96 -13.53 1.64
C MET A 135 -2.16 -14.97 1.16
N ASP A 136 -3.34 -15.54 1.35
CA ASP A 136 -3.66 -16.89 0.88
C ASP A 136 -3.55 -16.98 -0.65
N ASP A 137 -4.15 -16.03 -1.38
CA ASP A 137 -4.06 -15.93 -2.85
C ASP A 137 -2.58 -15.87 -3.29
N LEU A 138 -1.75 -15.03 -2.64
CA LEU A 138 -0.32 -14.92 -2.94
C LEU A 138 0.44 -16.23 -2.67
N LEU A 139 0.13 -16.93 -1.57
CA LEU A 139 0.78 -18.18 -1.22
C LEU A 139 0.37 -19.30 -2.18
N GLU A 140 -0.88 -19.33 -2.65
CA GLU A 140 -1.33 -20.26 -3.69
C GLU A 140 -0.54 -20.07 -4.99
N GLU A 141 -0.34 -18.82 -5.43
CA GLU A 141 0.45 -18.50 -6.64
C GLU A 141 1.88 -19.06 -6.61
N VAL A 142 2.49 -19.14 -5.43
CA VAL A 142 3.86 -19.64 -5.24
C VAL A 142 3.93 -21.07 -4.67
N ASN A 143 2.83 -21.83 -4.74
CA ASN A 143 2.72 -23.19 -4.20
C ASN A 143 3.16 -23.28 -2.73
N HIS A 144 2.80 -22.26 -1.94
CA HIS A 144 3.12 -22.12 -0.51
C HIS A 144 4.63 -22.11 -0.19
N HIS A 145 5.47 -21.86 -1.19
CA HIS A 145 6.92 -21.82 -1.03
C HIS A 145 7.47 -20.44 -1.39
N ILE A 146 7.58 -19.58 -0.38
CA ILE A 146 8.18 -18.25 -0.52
C ILE A 146 9.58 -18.21 0.09
N THR A 147 10.52 -17.66 -0.66
CA THR A 147 11.92 -17.50 -0.25
C THR A 147 12.36 -16.05 -0.45
N VAL A 148 13.49 -15.68 0.15
CA VAL A 148 14.09 -14.34 -0.05
C VAL A 148 14.43 -14.04 -1.51
N SER A 149 14.61 -15.08 -2.32
CA SER A 149 14.91 -14.97 -3.75
C SER A 149 13.67 -14.97 -4.63
N SER A 150 12.48 -15.22 -4.06
CA SER A 150 11.23 -15.23 -4.82
C SER A 150 10.89 -13.82 -5.30
N PRO A 151 10.46 -13.63 -6.57
CA PRO A 151 10.00 -12.32 -7.05
C PRO A 151 8.87 -11.71 -6.21
N GLN A 152 8.04 -12.58 -5.61
CA GLN A 152 6.90 -12.21 -4.76
C GLN A 152 7.31 -11.84 -3.32
N PHE A 153 8.58 -11.99 -2.93
CA PHE A 153 9.01 -11.78 -1.55
C PHE A 153 8.69 -10.37 -1.04
N GLY A 154 8.85 -9.34 -1.87
CA GLY A 154 8.46 -7.98 -1.53
C GLY A 154 6.96 -7.83 -1.23
N HIS A 155 6.09 -8.50 -2.01
CA HIS A 155 4.64 -8.50 -1.80
C HIS A 155 4.28 -9.21 -0.49
N TYR A 156 4.96 -10.30 -0.16
CA TYR A 156 4.80 -10.99 1.11
C TYR A 156 5.18 -10.12 2.31
N LEU A 157 6.30 -9.38 2.23
CA LEU A 157 6.73 -8.49 3.32
C LEU A 157 5.69 -7.41 3.64
N VAL A 158 5.11 -6.78 2.60
CA VAL A 158 4.11 -5.72 2.81
C VAL A 158 2.77 -6.28 3.31
N LEU A 159 2.33 -7.45 2.83
CA LEU A 159 1.11 -8.09 3.31
C LEU A 159 1.23 -8.58 4.74
N SER A 160 2.32 -9.27 5.08
CA SER A 160 2.58 -9.76 6.44
C SER A 160 2.64 -8.59 7.42
N ARG A 161 3.38 -7.52 7.10
CA ARG A 161 3.44 -6.31 7.92
C ARG A 161 2.06 -5.64 8.10
N ALA A 162 1.21 -5.66 7.07
CA ALA A 162 -0.14 -5.13 7.14
C ALA A 162 -1.04 -5.98 8.04
N GLN A 163 -0.95 -7.32 7.96
CA GLN A 163 -1.67 -8.23 8.85
C GLN A 163 -1.26 -8.04 10.31
N ASP A 164 0.04 -7.91 10.59
CA ASP A 164 0.56 -7.66 11.93
C ASP A 164 0.02 -6.34 12.50
N ARG A 165 -0.03 -5.29 11.68
CA ARG A 165 -0.57 -3.99 12.09
C ARG A 165 -2.03 -4.10 12.50
N GLU A 166 -2.87 -4.71 11.66
CA GLU A 166 -4.30 -4.81 11.95
C GLU A 166 -4.56 -5.77 13.12
N THR A 167 -3.82 -6.87 13.22
CA THR A 167 -3.90 -7.81 14.35
C THR A 167 -3.54 -7.13 15.66
N SER A 168 -2.41 -6.42 15.71
CA SER A 168 -2.01 -5.67 16.91
C SER A 168 -3.03 -4.61 17.31
N TYR A 169 -3.66 -3.95 16.32
CA TYR A 169 -4.68 -2.93 16.59
C TYR A 169 -5.95 -3.57 17.15
N ILE A 170 -6.43 -4.67 16.55
CA ILE A 170 -7.58 -5.44 17.03
C ILE A 170 -7.33 -5.91 18.47
N ASN A 171 -6.17 -6.48 18.75
CA ASN A 171 -5.80 -6.92 20.11
C ASN A 171 -5.79 -5.76 21.11
N TRP A 172 -5.41 -4.55 20.68
CA TRP A 172 -5.50 -3.37 21.54
C TRP A 172 -6.95 -2.95 21.77
N LEU A 173 -7.80 -2.89 20.74
CA LEU A 173 -9.23 -2.57 20.87
C LEU A 173 -9.96 -3.56 21.79
N GLU A 174 -9.73 -4.85 21.62
CA GLU A 174 -10.34 -5.91 22.45
C GLU A 174 -9.91 -5.81 23.91
N ARG A 175 -8.62 -5.51 24.16
CA ARG A 175 -8.14 -5.25 25.53
C ARG A 175 -8.80 -4.02 26.13
N THR A 176 -8.96 -2.94 25.36
CA THR A 176 -9.61 -1.71 25.83
C THR A 176 -11.09 -1.94 26.15
N LEU A 177 -11.82 -2.69 25.31
CA LEU A 177 -13.22 -3.08 25.60
C LEU A 177 -13.32 -3.83 26.94
N ASN A 178 -12.46 -4.83 27.12
CA ASN A 178 -12.44 -5.64 28.34
C ASN A 178 -12.13 -4.81 29.60
N LEU A 179 -11.42 -3.68 29.48
CA LEU A 179 -11.18 -2.78 30.61
C LEU A 179 -12.46 -1.99 30.95
N ILE A 180 -13.14 -1.47 29.92
CA ILE A 180 -14.39 -0.72 30.09
C ILE A 180 -15.48 -1.60 30.73
N GLU A 181 -15.58 -2.85 30.30
CA GLU A 181 -16.59 -3.79 30.81
C GLU A 181 -16.34 -4.27 32.24
N LYS A 182 -15.11 -4.15 32.74
CA LYS A 182 -14.77 -4.52 34.13
C LYS A 182 -15.00 -3.40 35.14
N GLU A 183 -15.15 -2.17 34.68
CA GLU A 183 -15.45 -1.01 35.53
C GLU A 183 -16.96 -0.74 35.68
N GLN A 184 -17.80 -1.51 34.98
CA GLN A 184 -19.27 -1.53 35.15
C GLN A 184 -19.70 -2.62 36.13
#